data_AF-A0A3M6HRI0-F1
#
_entry.id   AF-A0A3M6HRI0-F1
#
_cell.length_a   1.000
_cell.length_b   1.000
_cell.length_c   1.000
_cell.angle_alpha   90.00
_cell.angle_beta   90.00
_cell.angle_gamma   90.00
#
_symmetry.space_group_name_H-M   'P 1'
#
loop_
_entity.id
_entity.type
_entity.pdbx_description
1 polymer ?
#
loop_
_entity_poly.entity_id
_entity_poly.type
_entity_poly.pdbx_seq_one_letter_code
_entity_poly.pdbx_strand_id
1 'polypeptide(L)'
;DPIIVHPDVRRMLLTMKAFAEGTRAMVYFTAKQVDIVKYSEDPEQKKAADALLAFMTPIAKAFMTEVGFEAANHGVQIYGGHGFIAEWGMEQNVRDSRISMLYEGTTGIQALDLLGRKVLMTQGEALKGFTKIVHKFCQGNEGNEAVQEFVTPLAALNKEWGDLTLKVGMAAMKDREEVGAASVDYIMFSGYACLAYFWADMARLAAEKLAAGTSDEAFYRAKIQTARFYFQRILPRTRTHVAAILSGAANLMDMKEEDFGLAY
;
A
#
# COMPACT_ATOMS: atom_id res chain seq x y z
N ASP A 1 -2.07 -2.79 35.21
CA ASP A 1 -2.38 -1.77 34.20
C ASP A 1 -2.88 -2.41 32.91
N PRO A 2 -3.78 -1.76 32.16
CA PRO A 2 -4.15 -2.21 30.82
C PRO A 2 -2.89 -2.29 29.93
N ILE A 3 -2.73 -3.38 29.17
CA ILE A 3 -1.50 -3.66 28.42
C ILE A 3 -1.16 -2.63 27.33
N ILE A 4 -2.11 -1.76 26.95
CA ILE A 4 -1.91 -0.67 25.99
C ILE A 4 -0.85 0.35 26.43
N VAL A 5 -0.43 0.34 27.69
CA VAL A 5 0.69 1.17 28.16
C VAL A 5 2.04 0.69 27.62
N HIS A 6 2.16 -0.58 27.22
CA HIS A 6 3.41 -1.15 26.74
C HIS A 6 3.74 -0.71 25.30
N PRO A 7 4.99 -0.29 25.02
CA PRO A 7 5.38 0.19 23.70
C PRO A 7 5.13 -0.79 22.56
N ASP A 8 5.36 -2.09 22.77
CA ASP A 8 5.16 -3.10 21.72
C ASP A 8 3.67 -3.32 21.40
N VAL A 9 2.81 -3.34 22.43
CA VAL A 9 1.35 -3.39 22.24
C VAL A 9 0.87 -2.15 21.47
N ARG A 10 1.40 -0.96 21.80
CA ARG A 10 1.10 0.27 21.04
C ARG A 10 1.58 0.18 19.60
N ARG A 11 2.78 -0.35 19.34
CA ARG A 11 3.29 -0.56 17.99
C ARG A 11 2.33 -1.43 17.18
N MET A 12 1.90 -2.57 17.72
CA MET A 12 0.96 -3.47 17.03
C MET A 12 -0.40 -2.82 16.78
N LEU A 13 -0.99 -2.18 17.81
CA LEU A 13 -2.28 -1.49 17.68
C LEU A 13 -2.21 -0.33 16.67
N LEU A 14 -1.13 0.44 16.67
CA LEU A 14 -0.92 1.52 15.70
C LEU A 14 -0.70 0.99 14.29
N THR A 15 0.01 -0.13 14.10
CA THR A 15 0.10 -0.81 12.81
C THR A 15 -1.27 -1.24 12.31
N MET A 16 -2.06 -1.93 13.15
CA MET A 16 -3.43 -2.34 12.79
C MET A 16 -4.31 -1.13 12.43
N LYS A 17 -4.26 -0.05 13.22
CA LYS A 17 -5.00 1.19 12.95
C LYS A 17 -4.55 1.84 11.64
N ALA A 18 -3.24 1.94 11.42
CA ALA A 18 -2.67 2.58 10.24
C ALA A 18 -3.06 1.85 8.95
N PHE A 19 -3.06 0.51 8.97
CA PHE A 19 -3.55 -0.28 7.85
C PHE A 19 -5.07 -0.20 7.73
N ALA A 20 -5.84 -0.46 8.78
CA ALA A 20 -7.30 -0.49 8.70
C ALA A 20 -7.92 0.82 8.20
N GLU A 21 -7.39 1.97 8.63
CA GLU A 21 -7.91 3.27 8.18
C GLU A 21 -7.34 3.70 6.82
N GLY A 22 -6.05 3.43 6.56
CA GLY A 22 -5.42 3.77 5.29
C GLY A 22 -5.98 2.95 4.12
N THR A 23 -6.15 1.64 4.31
CA THR A 23 -6.75 0.76 3.29
C THR A 23 -8.23 1.05 3.10
N ARG A 24 -8.96 1.49 4.14
CA ARG A 24 -10.34 1.96 3.99
C ARG A 24 -10.44 3.24 3.15
N ALA A 25 -9.54 4.20 3.33
CA ALA A 25 -9.48 5.37 2.46
C ALA A 25 -9.21 4.97 0.99
N MET A 26 -8.27 4.04 0.78
CA MET A 26 -7.96 3.51 -0.54
C MET A 26 -9.15 2.78 -1.18
N VAL A 27 -9.85 1.91 -0.44
CA VAL A 27 -10.99 1.16 -1.01
C VAL A 27 -12.15 2.09 -1.35
N TYR A 28 -12.42 3.12 -0.55
CA TYR A 28 -13.44 4.11 -0.88
C TYR A 28 -13.06 4.96 -2.09
N PHE A 29 -11.78 5.31 -2.22
CA PHE A 29 -11.29 5.98 -3.42
C PHE A 29 -11.50 5.12 -4.68
N THR A 30 -11.16 3.83 -4.62
CA THR A 30 -11.33 2.88 -5.72
C THR A 30 -12.82 2.64 -6.04
N ALA A 31 -13.66 2.46 -5.01
CA ALA A 31 -15.11 2.29 -5.17
C ALA A 31 -15.76 3.51 -5.83
N LYS A 32 -15.32 4.73 -5.47
CA LYS A 32 -15.76 5.95 -6.15
C LYS A 32 -15.44 5.93 -7.65
N GLN A 33 -14.31 5.35 -8.07
CA GLN A 33 -14.01 5.23 -9.50
C GLN A 33 -14.99 4.28 -10.20
N VAL A 34 -15.40 3.19 -9.55
CA VAL A 34 -16.43 2.27 -10.08
C VAL A 34 -17.73 3.02 -10.36
N ASP A 35 -18.17 3.87 -9.43
CA ASP A 35 -19.37 4.68 -9.62
C ASP A 35 -19.21 5.70 -10.77
N ILE A 36 -18.05 6.37 -10.88
CA ILE A 36 -17.80 7.30 -11.98
C ILE A 36 -17.83 6.58 -13.34
N VAL A 37 -17.20 5.42 -13.45
CA VAL A 37 -17.23 4.60 -14.68
C VAL A 37 -18.66 4.25 -15.07
N LYS A 38 -19.48 3.86 -14.09
CA LYS A 38 -20.85 3.39 -14.34
C LYS A 38 -21.83 4.52 -14.60
N TYR A 39 -21.73 5.63 -13.87
CA TYR A 39 -22.80 6.63 -13.78
C TYR A 39 -22.45 8.01 -14.35
N SER A 40 -21.18 8.31 -14.64
CA SER A 40 -20.85 9.61 -15.23
C SER A 40 -21.52 9.78 -16.60
N GLU A 41 -21.81 11.02 -16.99
CA GLU A 41 -22.24 11.34 -18.36
C GLU A 41 -21.08 11.91 -19.19
N ASP A 42 -19.96 12.23 -18.54
CA ASP A 42 -18.75 12.77 -19.16
C ASP A 42 -17.82 11.62 -19.61
N PRO A 43 -17.62 11.44 -20.94
CA PRO A 43 -16.78 10.36 -21.47
C PRO A 43 -15.32 10.42 -21.00
N GLU A 44 -14.77 11.62 -20.80
CA GLU A 44 -13.38 11.79 -20.35
C GLU A 44 -13.23 11.41 -18.88
N GLN A 45 -14.21 11.75 -18.05
CA GLN A 45 -14.24 11.30 -16.65
C GLN A 45 -14.36 9.78 -16.55
N LYS A 46 -15.20 9.15 -17.38
CA LYS A 46 -15.29 7.67 -17.44
C LYS A 46 -13.95 7.04 -17.78
N LYS A 47 -13.31 7.53 -18.84
CA LYS A 47 -12.02 7.00 -19.31
C LYS A 47 -10.92 7.16 -18.25
N ALA A 48 -10.86 8.33 -17.60
CA ALA A 48 -9.90 8.58 -16.53
C ALA A 48 -10.14 7.68 -15.30
N ALA A 49 -11.41 7.50 -14.92
CA ALA A 49 -11.79 6.63 -13.80
C ALA A 49 -11.52 5.16 -14.10
N ASP A 50 -11.80 4.68 -15.31
CA ASP A 50 -11.53 3.31 -15.74
C ASP A 50 -10.03 3.01 -15.76
N ALA A 51 -9.21 3.94 -16.26
CA ALA A 51 -7.75 3.82 -16.22
C ALA A 51 -7.21 3.79 -14.78
N LEU A 52 -7.71 4.65 -13.89
CA LEU A 52 -7.35 4.62 -12.47
C LEU A 52 -7.80 3.31 -11.80
N LEU A 53 -9.00 2.83 -12.09
CA LEU A 53 -9.52 1.58 -11.55
C LEU A 53 -8.66 0.38 -11.97
N ALA A 54 -8.27 0.33 -13.26
CA ALA A 54 -7.41 -0.72 -13.79
C ALA A 54 -6.02 -0.75 -13.12
N PHE A 55 -5.50 0.40 -12.68
CA PHE A 55 -4.25 0.50 -11.92
C PHE A 55 -4.43 0.16 -10.44
N MET A 56 -5.49 0.68 -9.80
CA MET A 56 -5.69 0.56 -8.36
C MET A 56 -6.20 -0.82 -7.92
N THR A 57 -6.94 -1.53 -8.77
CA THR A 57 -7.56 -2.83 -8.41
C THR A 57 -6.53 -3.90 -8.01
N PRO A 58 -5.47 -4.18 -8.79
CA PRO A 58 -4.47 -5.16 -8.37
C PRO A 58 -3.75 -4.75 -7.08
N ILE A 59 -3.44 -3.46 -6.91
CA ILE A 59 -2.85 -2.93 -5.66
C ILE A 59 -3.81 -3.16 -4.49
N ALA A 60 -5.09 -2.80 -4.65
CA ALA A 60 -6.10 -2.98 -3.62
C ALA A 60 -6.25 -4.46 -3.23
N LYS A 61 -6.26 -5.37 -4.21
CA LYS A 61 -6.31 -6.81 -3.93
C LYS A 61 -5.06 -7.27 -3.21
N ALA A 62 -3.90 -7.18 -3.83
CA ALA A 62 -2.66 -7.77 -3.32
C ALA A 62 -2.25 -7.12 -2.00
N PHE A 63 -2.08 -5.80 -1.98
CA PHE A 63 -1.54 -5.11 -0.82
C PHE A 63 -2.49 -5.17 0.38
N MET A 64 -3.79 -4.90 0.20
CA MET A 64 -4.72 -4.87 1.34
C MET A 64 -4.91 -6.24 1.98
N THR A 65 -4.85 -7.32 1.20
CA THR A 65 -5.00 -8.68 1.74
C THR A 65 -3.74 -9.11 2.50
N GLU A 66 -2.55 -8.78 2.01
CA GLU A 66 -1.28 -9.02 2.72
C GLU A 66 -1.21 -8.24 4.04
N VAL A 67 -1.46 -6.92 4.04
CA VAL A 67 -1.42 -6.12 5.29
C VAL A 67 -2.60 -6.39 6.21
N GLY A 68 -3.73 -6.83 5.66
CA GLY A 68 -4.89 -7.30 6.43
C GLY A 68 -4.56 -8.58 7.20
N PHE A 69 -3.86 -9.52 6.56
CA PHE A 69 -3.37 -10.74 7.22
C PHE A 69 -2.32 -10.41 8.30
N GLU A 70 -1.41 -9.46 8.04
CA GLU A 70 -0.47 -8.96 9.07
C GLU A 70 -1.22 -8.38 10.28
N ALA A 71 -2.23 -7.53 10.04
CA ALA A 71 -3.03 -6.94 11.10
C ALA A 71 -3.81 -8.00 11.91
N ALA A 72 -4.32 -9.04 11.26
CA ALA A 72 -4.98 -10.16 11.95
C ALA A 72 -4.00 -10.90 12.89
N ASN A 73 -2.76 -11.13 12.45
CA ASN A 73 -1.72 -11.75 13.27
C ASN A 73 -1.31 -10.88 14.47
N HIS A 74 -1.21 -9.56 14.30
CA HIS A 74 -1.02 -8.64 15.43
C HIS A 74 -2.18 -8.73 16.43
N GLY A 75 -3.40 -8.91 15.94
CA GLY A 75 -4.57 -9.16 16.78
C GLY A 75 -4.39 -10.39 17.68
N VAL A 76 -3.96 -11.53 17.13
CA VAL A 76 -3.65 -12.73 17.93
C VAL A 76 -2.55 -12.42 18.96
N GLN A 77 -1.46 -11.78 18.55
CA GLN A 77 -0.31 -11.50 19.41
C GLN A 77 -0.67 -10.60 20.61
N ILE A 78 -1.55 -9.62 20.42
CA ILE A 78 -1.98 -8.71 21.50
C ILE A 78 -2.73 -9.47 22.61
N TYR A 79 -3.44 -10.54 22.27
CA TYR A 79 -4.12 -11.41 23.25
C TYR A 79 -3.18 -12.43 23.92
N GLY A 80 -1.92 -12.52 23.49
CA GLY A 80 -0.99 -13.54 23.97
C GLY A 80 -1.51 -14.96 23.73
N GLY A 81 -1.36 -15.86 24.71
CA GLY A 81 -1.85 -17.24 24.60
C GLY A 81 -3.36 -17.34 24.36
N HIS A 82 -4.15 -16.39 24.88
CA HIS A 82 -5.60 -16.33 24.65
C HIS A 82 -5.95 -16.06 23.18
N GLY A 83 -5.06 -15.43 22.41
CA GLY A 83 -5.26 -15.18 20.98
C GLY A 83 -5.34 -16.48 20.17
N PHE A 84 -4.78 -17.57 20.69
CA PHE A 84 -4.83 -18.90 20.07
C PHE A 84 -6.04 -19.73 20.51
N ILE A 85 -6.80 -19.27 21.53
CA ILE A 85 -7.97 -19.99 22.03
C ILE A 85 -9.20 -19.52 21.24
N ALA A 86 -9.90 -20.48 20.63
CA ALA A 86 -11.03 -20.23 19.72
C ALA A 86 -12.14 -19.36 20.32
N GLU A 87 -12.33 -19.38 21.65
CA GLU A 87 -13.35 -18.57 22.35
C GLU A 87 -13.20 -17.05 22.10
N TRP A 88 -11.97 -16.57 21.82
CA TRP A 88 -11.67 -15.16 21.57
C TRP A 88 -11.76 -14.76 20.09
N GLY A 89 -11.85 -15.74 19.18
CA GLY A 89 -12.05 -15.51 17.73
C GLY A 89 -10.86 -14.89 16.98
N MET A 90 -9.75 -14.55 17.64
CA MET A 90 -8.60 -13.93 16.96
C MET A 90 -7.93 -14.88 15.96
N GLU A 91 -7.80 -16.16 16.32
CA GLU A 91 -7.29 -17.20 15.42
C GLU A 91 -8.18 -17.38 14.17
N GLN A 92 -9.51 -17.24 14.33
CA GLN A 92 -10.44 -17.30 13.21
C GLN A 92 -10.20 -16.16 12.23
N ASN A 93 -9.98 -14.93 12.70
CA ASN A 93 -9.65 -13.80 11.81
C ASN A 93 -8.40 -14.07 10.97
N VAL A 94 -7.38 -14.73 11.53
CA VAL A 94 -6.17 -15.12 10.78
C VAL A 94 -6.49 -16.18 9.73
N ARG A 95 -7.23 -17.23 10.10
CA ARG A 95 -7.64 -18.28 9.15
C ARG A 95 -8.48 -17.72 8.00
N ASP A 96 -9.50 -16.93 8.33
CA ASP A 96 -10.48 -16.43 7.37
C ASP A 96 -9.87 -15.34 6.47
N SER A 97 -8.89 -14.56 6.97
CA SER A 97 -8.17 -13.60 6.11
C SER A 97 -7.17 -14.27 5.17
N ARG A 98 -6.66 -15.47 5.47
CA ARG A 98 -5.63 -16.14 4.66
C ARG A 98 -6.08 -16.39 3.22
N ILE A 99 -7.35 -16.81 3.03
CA ILE A 99 -7.88 -17.13 1.69
C ILE A 99 -7.86 -15.92 0.75
N SER A 100 -7.95 -14.70 1.31
CA SER A 100 -8.05 -13.48 0.50
C SER A 100 -6.79 -13.18 -0.33
N MET A 101 -5.63 -13.70 0.09
CA MET A 101 -4.38 -13.59 -0.67
C MET A 101 -4.27 -14.63 -1.80
N LEU A 102 -5.14 -15.64 -1.82
CA LEU A 102 -5.05 -16.79 -2.71
C LEU A 102 -6.10 -16.77 -3.82
N TYR A 103 -7.37 -16.55 -3.48
CA TYR A 103 -8.45 -16.52 -4.47
C TYR A 103 -8.36 -15.30 -5.41
N GLU A 104 -9.14 -15.29 -6.48
CA GLU A 104 -9.25 -14.16 -7.43
C GLU A 104 -7.87 -13.64 -7.90
N GLY A 105 -6.92 -14.57 -8.08
CA GLY A 105 -5.51 -14.30 -8.39
C GLY A 105 -4.64 -14.09 -7.16
N THR A 106 -3.58 -14.89 -7.02
CA THR A 106 -2.61 -14.78 -5.92
C THR A 106 -1.90 -13.42 -5.92
N THR A 107 -1.24 -13.07 -4.82
CA THR A 107 -0.38 -11.86 -4.74
C THR A 107 0.59 -11.77 -5.93
N GLY A 108 1.24 -12.88 -6.30
CA GLY A 108 2.13 -12.93 -7.48
C GLY A 108 1.42 -12.68 -8.81
N ILE A 109 0.22 -13.22 -9.01
CA ILE A 109 -0.57 -12.99 -10.23
C ILE A 109 -1.02 -11.52 -10.33
N GLN A 110 -1.46 -10.92 -9.23
CA GLN A 110 -1.84 -9.51 -9.16
C GLN A 110 -0.63 -8.60 -9.39
N ALA A 111 0.53 -8.99 -8.86
CA ALA A 111 1.80 -8.29 -9.06
C ALA A 111 2.24 -8.28 -10.52
N LEU A 112 2.18 -9.43 -11.20
CA LEU A 112 2.47 -9.57 -12.62
C LEU A 112 1.47 -8.81 -13.49
N ASP A 113 0.18 -8.83 -13.13
CA ASP A 113 -0.83 -8.00 -13.80
C ASP A 113 -0.47 -6.52 -13.73
N LEU A 114 -0.19 -6.01 -12.52
CA LEU A 114 0.16 -4.61 -12.33
C LEU A 114 1.43 -4.23 -13.10
N LEU A 115 2.57 -4.85 -12.76
CA LEU A 115 3.86 -4.43 -13.30
C LEU A 115 3.96 -4.74 -14.80
N GLY A 116 3.67 -5.99 -15.19
CA GLY A 116 3.77 -6.42 -16.58
C GLY A 116 2.69 -5.78 -17.45
N ARG A 117 1.41 -6.12 -17.20
CA ARG A 117 0.30 -5.76 -18.10
C ARG A 117 -0.17 -4.32 -17.95
N LYS A 118 -0.32 -3.80 -16.73
CA LYS A 118 -0.88 -2.46 -16.52
C LYS A 118 0.16 -1.37 -16.66
N VAL A 119 1.40 -1.58 -16.21
CA VAL A 119 2.43 -0.53 -16.19
C VAL A 119 3.34 -0.62 -17.42
N LEU A 120 4.05 -1.73 -17.63
CA LEU A 120 5.08 -1.81 -18.66
C LEU A 120 4.49 -1.86 -20.08
N MET A 121 3.42 -2.63 -20.32
CA MET A 121 2.78 -2.67 -21.65
C MET A 121 2.16 -1.33 -22.07
N THR A 122 1.79 -0.48 -21.12
CA THR A 122 1.31 0.89 -21.40
C THR A 122 2.45 1.92 -21.36
N GLN A 123 3.72 1.50 -21.33
CA GLN A 123 4.89 2.39 -21.22
C GLN A 123 4.79 3.38 -20.05
N GLY A 124 4.20 2.94 -18.93
CA GLY A 124 4.01 3.75 -17.72
C GLY A 124 2.78 4.66 -17.72
N GLU A 125 1.97 4.73 -18.78
CA GLU A 125 0.76 5.58 -18.80
C GLU A 125 -0.21 5.29 -17.65
N ALA A 126 -0.46 4.01 -17.31
CA ALA A 126 -1.35 3.68 -16.19
C ALA A 126 -0.83 4.22 -14.84
N LEU A 127 0.49 4.21 -14.63
CA LEU A 127 1.12 4.77 -13.42
C LEU A 127 0.97 6.30 -13.34
N LYS A 128 1.03 6.99 -14.50
CA LYS A 128 0.91 8.47 -14.55
C LYS A 128 -0.41 8.96 -13.97
N GLY A 129 -1.49 8.19 -14.10
CA GLY A 129 -2.80 8.55 -13.56
C GLY A 129 -2.74 8.83 -12.06
N PHE A 130 -2.31 7.84 -11.27
CA PHE A 130 -2.25 7.97 -9.81
C PHE A 130 -1.10 8.88 -9.35
N THR A 131 0.09 8.76 -9.93
CA THR A 131 1.24 9.60 -9.54
C THR A 131 1.02 11.09 -9.82
N LYS A 132 0.17 11.44 -10.80
CA LYS A 132 -0.28 12.82 -11.03
C LYS A 132 -1.19 13.33 -9.92
N ILE A 133 -2.03 12.49 -9.33
CA ILE A 133 -2.85 12.85 -8.16
C ILE A 133 -1.93 13.18 -6.98
N VAL A 134 -0.97 12.30 -6.70
CA VAL A 134 0.02 12.49 -5.63
C VAL A 134 0.87 13.74 -5.87
N HIS A 135 1.33 13.95 -7.11
CA HIS A 135 2.12 15.14 -7.48
C HIS A 135 1.33 16.43 -7.24
N LYS A 136 0.08 16.50 -7.72
CA LYS A 136 -0.79 17.67 -7.50
C LYS A 136 -1.06 17.93 -6.03
N PHE A 137 -1.26 16.87 -5.24
CA PHE A 137 -1.41 17.00 -3.79
C PHE A 137 -0.17 17.59 -3.14
N CYS A 138 1.02 17.08 -3.48
CA CYS A 138 2.28 17.60 -2.94
C CYS A 138 2.51 19.06 -3.34
N GLN A 139 2.30 19.40 -4.61
CA GLN A 139 2.43 20.76 -5.12
C GLN A 139 1.46 21.72 -4.41
N GLY A 140 0.20 21.33 -4.24
CA GLY A 140 -0.80 22.14 -3.56
C GLY A 140 -0.55 22.36 -2.06
N ASN A 141 0.37 21.59 -1.46
CA ASN A 141 0.69 21.65 -0.03
C ASN A 141 2.16 21.95 0.26
N GLU A 142 2.96 22.37 -0.74
CA GLU A 142 4.41 22.60 -0.59
C GLU A 142 4.75 23.66 0.47
N GLY A 143 3.88 24.65 0.67
CA GLY A 143 3.98 25.68 1.70
C GLY A 143 3.13 25.44 2.95
N ASN A 144 2.49 24.27 3.09
CA ASN A 144 1.62 23.97 4.22
C ASN A 144 2.42 23.36 5.38
N GLU A 145 2.91 24.22 6.27
CA GLU A 145 3.73 23.82 7.43
C GLU A 145 3.07 22.73 8.29
N ALA A 146 1.74 22.72 8.38
CA ALA A 146 1.00 21.77 9.20
C ALA A 146 1.10 20.31 8.71
N VAL A 147 1.48 20.09 7.46
CA VAL A 147 1.62 18.75 6.85
C VAL A 147 2.94 18.53 6.12
N GLN A 148 3.88 19.46 6.22
CA GLN A 148 5.14 19.39 5.50
C GLN A 148 5.93 18.11 5.82
N GLU A 149 5.82 17.60 7.05
CA GLU A 149 6.42 16.33 7.49
C GLU A 149 5.94 15.12 6.67
N PHE A 150 4.78 15.20 6.01
CA PHE A 150 4.22 14.16 5.14
C PHE A 150 4.45 14.47 3.66
N VAL A 151 4.34 15.75 3.27
CA VAL A 151 4.43 16.18 1.87
C VAL A 151 5.82 15.93 1.29
N THR A 152 6.88 16.31 1.99
CA THR A 152 8.26 16.15 1.50
C THR A 152 8.62 14.67 1.23
N PRO A 153 8.46 13.73 2.17
CA PRO A 153 8.77 12.33 1.89
C PRO A 153 7.83 11.70 0.85
N LEU A 154 6.56 12.13 0.77
CA LEU A 154 5.63 11.63 -0.24
C LEU A 154 6.05 12.06 -1.66
N ALA A 155 6.48 13.30 -1.84
CA ALA A 155 6.98 13.80 -3.13
C ALA A 155 8.22 13.03 -3.60
N ALA A 156 9.16 12.76 -2.67
CA ALA A 156 10.34 11.95 -2.96
C ALA A 156 9.98 10.51 -3.36
N LEU A 157 9.07 9.89 -2.62
CA LEU A 157 8.59 8.53 -2.90
C LEU A 157 7.87 8.44 -4.26
N ASN A 158 7.05 9.44 -4.60
CA ASN A 158 6.35 9.50 -5.88
C ASN A 158 7.30 9.62 -7.08
N LYS A 159 8.39 10.37 -6.93
CA LYS A 159 9.46 10.44 -7.94
C LYS A 159 10.18 9.10 -8.08
N GLU A 160 10.60 8.53 -6.95
CA GLU A 160 11.31 7.25 -6.94
C GLU A 160 10.47 6.12 -7.54
N TRP A 161 9.14 6.14 -7.37
CA TRP A 161 8.26 5.18 -8.02
C TRP A 161 8.44 5.18 -9.54
N GLY A 162 8.42 6.35 -10.18
CA GLY A 162 8.68 6.46 -11.62
C GLY A 162 10.09 6.00 -12.02
N ASP A 163 11.10 6.36 -11.21
CA ASP A 163 12.49 5.94 -11.46
C ASP A 163 12.66 4.42 -11.37
N LEU A 164 12.00 3.76 -10.41
CA LEU A 164 11.99 2.29 -10.30
C LEU A 164 11.32 1.64 -11.49
N THR A 165 10.16 2.15 -11.91
CA THR A 165 9.45 1.65 -13.10
C THR A 165 10.32 1.72 -14.34
N LEU A 166 11.04 2.83 -14.54
CA LEU A 166 11.96 2.98 -15.66
C LEU A 166 13.10 1.97 -15.61
N LYS A 167 13.73 1.80 -14.44
CA LYS A 167 14.83 0.84 -14.26
C LYS A 167 14.40 -0.59 -14.55
N VAL A 168 13.26 -1.02 -14.01
CA VAL A 168 12.70 -2.36 -14.26
C VAL A 168 12.35 -2.51 -15.74
N GLY A 169 11.72 -1.52 -16.37
CA GLY A 169 11.41 -1.56 -17.80
C GLY A 169 12.67 -1.67 -18.67
N MET A 170 13.76 -0.99 -18.31
CA MET A 170 15.04 -1.09 -19.01
C MET A 170 15.70 -2.46 -18.84
N ALA A 171 15.61 -3.06 -17.65
CA ALA A 171 16.10 -4.41 -17.40
C ALA A 171 15.26 -5.45 -18.18
N ALA A 172 13.93 -5.30 -18.17
CA ALA A 172 12.98 -6.15 -18.87
C ALA A 172 13.16 -6.20 -20.40
N MET A 173 13.71 -5.15 -21.01
CA MET A 173 14.07 -5.16 -22.43
C MET A 173 15.22 -6.11 -22.75
N LYS A 174 16.09 -6.41 -21.78
CA LYS A 174 17.23 -7.31 -21.92
C LYS A 174 16.89 -8.73 -21.47
N ASP A 175 16.15 -8.85 -20.38
CA ASP A 175 15.74 -10.12 -19.78
C ASP A 175 14.30 -10.02 -19.26
N ARG A 176 13.41 -10.87 -19.77
CA ARG A 176 11.99 -10.84 -19.38
C ARG A 176 11.75 -11.31 -17.95
N GLU A 177 12.65 -12.09 -17.37
CA GLU A 177 12.54 -12.58 -15.99
C GLU A 177 12.59 -11.44 -14.97
N GLU A 178 13.19 -10.30 -15.33
CA GLU A 178 13.25 -9.09 -14.49
C GLU A 178 11.87 -8.58 -14.08
N VAL A 179 10.85 -8.77 -14.92
CA VAL A 179 9.46 -8.40 -14.58
C VAL A 179 8.93 -9.32 -13.48
N GLY A 180 9.15 -10.63 -13.60
CA GLY A 180 8.73 -11.62 -12.61
C GLY A 180 9.43 -11.38 -11.27
N ALA A 181 10.75 -11.23 -11.31
CA ALA A 181 11.60 -10.99 -10.14
C ALA A 181 11.21 -9.73 -9.37
N ALA A 182 10.87 -8.64 -10.05
CA ALA A 182 10.52 -7.38 -9.40
C ALA A 182 9.05 -7.27 -8.99
N SER A 183 8.16 -8.11 -9.53
CA SER A 183 6.70 -7.88 -9.49
C SER A 183 6.13 -7.72 -8.09
N VAL A 184 6.41 -8.67 -7.17
CA VAL A 184 5.83 -8.69 -5.83
C VAL A 184 6.32 -7.50 -5.00
N ASP A 185 7.62 -7.22 -5.02
CA ASP A 185 8.17 -6.06 -4.33
C ASP A 185 7.65 -4.74 -4.92
N TYR A 186 7.46 -4.67 -6.23
CA TYR A 186 6.89 -3.50 -6.90
C TYR A 186 5.44 -3.24 -6.47
N ILE A 187 4.58 -4.26 -6.41
CA ILE A 187 3.18 -4.06 -5.96
C ILE A 187 3.10 -3.72 -4.47
N MET A 188 3.99 -4.26 -3.64
CA MET A 188 4.04 -3.93 -2.21
C MET A 188 4.54 -2.49 -1.99
N PHE A 189 5.62 -2.09 -2.68
CA PHE A 189 6.07 -0.69 -2.72
C PHE A 189 4.94 0.24 -3.14
N SER A 190 4.22 -0.13 -4.21
CA SER A 190 3.09 0.62 -4.76
C SER A 190 1.98 0.82 -3.72
N GLY A 191 1.60 -0.23 -3.00
CA GLY A 191 0.59 -0.16 -1.96
C GLY A 191 1.00 0.73 -0.78
N TYR A 192 2.25 0.64 -0.31
CA TYR A 192 2.76 1.53 0.73
C TYR A 192 2.77 3.01 0.28
N ALA A 193 3.13 3.28 -0.98
CA ALA A 193 3.10 4.62 -1.55
C ALA A 193 1.66 5.16 -1.70
N CYS A 194 0.71 4.33 -2.14
CA CYS A 194 -0.71 4.69 -2.17
C CYS A 194 -1.24 5.06 -0.77
N LEU A 195 -0.96 4.24 0.25
CA LEU A 195 -1.39 4.55 1.62
C LEU A 195 -0.71 5.81 2.18
N ALA A 196 0.54 6.10 1.80
CA ALA A 196 1.21 7.34 2.21
C ALA A 196 0.44 8.57 1.72
N TYR A 197 -0.03 8.55 0.47
CA TYR A 197 -0.90 9.61 -0.07
C TYR A 197 -2.20 9.76 0.73
N PHE A 198 -2.94 8.67 0.97
CA PHE A 198 -4.20 8.75 1.71
C PHE A 198 -4.00 9.22 3.16
N TRP A 199 -2.91 8.80 3.82
CA TRP A 199 -2.56 9.30 5.15
C TRP A 199 -2.20 10.78 5.15
N ALA A 200 -1.46 11.25 4.15
CA ALA A 200 -1.12 12.67 4.03
C ALA A 200 -2.37 13.53 3.79
N ASP A 201 -3.30 13.10 2.92
CA ASP A 201 -4.54 13.85 2.68
C ASP A 201 -5.49 13.85 3.89
N MET A 202 -5.62 12.70 4.58
CA MET A 202 -6.36 12.65 5.85
C MET A 202 -5.73 13.55 6.93
N ALA A 203 -4.40 13.60 7.02
CA ALA A 203 -3.69 14.48 7.96
C ALA A 203 -3.87 15.96 7.63
N ARG A 204 -3.86 16.32 6.32
CA ARG A 204 -4.16 17.68 5.85
C ARG A 204 -5.55 18.12 6.28
N LEU A 205 -6.56 17.31 5.96
CA LEU A 205 -7.94 17.62 6.36
C LEU A 205 -8.08 17.70 7.90
N ALA A 206 -7.40 16.82 8.64
CA ALA A 206 -7.42 16.85 10.09
C ALA A 206 -6.81 18.14 10.65
N ALA A 207 -5.69 18.60 10.09
CA ALA A 207 -5.06 19.87 10.49
C ALA A 207 -5.98 21.06 10.23
N GLU A 208 -6.64 21.11 9.06
CA GLU A 208 -7.63 22.14 8.72
C GLU A 208 -8.81 22.16 9.69
N LYS A 209 -9.34 20.98 10.05
CA LYS A 209 -10.48 20.87 10.98
C LYS A 209 -10.11 21.28 12.41
N LEU A 210 -8.91 20.95 12.86
CA LEU A 210 -8.41 21.42 14.16
C LEU A 210 -8.23 22.93 14.18
N ALA A 211 -7.62 23.51 13.14
CA ALA A 211 -7.45 24.96 13.02
C ALA A 211 -8.79 25.73 12.98
N ALA A 212 -9.83 25.10 12.41
CA ALA A 212 -11.18 25.66 12.34
C ALA A 212 -12.00 25.48 13.64
N GLY A 213 -11.45 24.91 14.70
CA GLY A 213 -12.14 24.75 15.99
C GLY A 213 -13.22 23.66 16.00
N THR A 214 -12.95 22.50 15.37
CA THR A 214 -13.85 21.35 15.40
C THR A 214 -14.15 20.83 16.82
N SER A 215 -15.36 20.32 17.04
CA SER A 215 -15.75 19.67 18.30
C SER A 215 -15.15 18.26 18.49
N ASP A 216 -14.58 17.66 17.44
CA ASP A 216 -14.01 16.30 17.49
C ASP A 216 -12.46 16.32 17.45
N GLU A 217 -11.86 17.12 18.34
CA GLU A 217 -10.41 17.32 18.34
C GLU A 217 -9.62 16.02 18.51
N ALA A 218 -10.10 15.11 19.35
CA ALA A 218 -9.42 13.86 19.67
C ALA A 218 -9.27 12.97 18.42
N PHE A 219 -10.32 12.86 17.61
CA PHE A 219 -10.30 12.10 16.36
C PHE A 219 -9.29 12.68 15.37
N TYR A 220 -9.35 13.98 15.10
CA TYR A 220 -8.45 14.61 14.13
C TYR A 220 -6.99 14.62 14.59
N ARG A 221 -6.74 14.81 15.90
CA ARG A 221 -5.41 14.67 16.47
C ARG A 221 -4.87 13.24 16.30
N ALA A 222 -5.72 12.23 16.53
CA ALA A 222 -5.36 10.83 16.30
C ALA A 222 -5.06 10.52 14.83
N LYS A 223 -5.74 11.17 13.87
CA LYS A 223 -5.44 11.03 12.43
C LYS A 223 -4.03 11.50 12.09
N ILE A 224 -3.64 12.68 12.56
CA ILE A 224 -2.29 13.22 12.34
C ILE A 224 -1.24 12.33 13.02
N GLN A 225 -1.49 11.88 14.26
CA GLN A 225 -0.57 10.99 14.98
C GLN A 225 -0.41 9.63 14.28
N THR A 226 -1.49 9.08 13.72
CA THR A 226 -1.44 7.82 12.98
C THR A 226 -0.72 7.98 11.64
N ALA A 227 -0.92 9.10 10.93
CA ALA A 227 -0.15 9.44 9.74
C ALA A 227 1.34 9.51 10.07
N ARG A 228 1.72 10.19 11.16
CA ARG A 228 3.12 10.25 11.62
C ARG A 228 3.70 8.87 11.93
N PHE A 229 2.95 8.03 12.64
CA PHE A 229 3.36 6.64 12.86
C PHE A 229 3.56 5.89 11.54
N TYR A 230 2.63 6.01 10.59
CA TYR A 230 2.73 5.37 9.28
C TYR A 230 4.00 5.80 8.54
N PHE A 231 4.24 7.10 8.41
CA PHE A 231 5.42 7.65 7.71
C PHE A 231 6.74 7.28 8.41
N GLN A 232 6.78 7.21 9.74
CA GLN A 232 8.02 6.96 10.48
C GLN A 232 8.30 5.48 10.75
N ARG A 233 7.29 4.61 10.80
CA ARG A 233 7.44 3.20 11.21
C ARG A 233 7.03 2.19 10.15
N ILE A 234 6.09 2.52 9.26
CA ILE A 234 5.58 1.59 8.25
C ILE A 234 6.17 1.89 6.87
N LEU A 235 6.11 3.15 6.42
CA LEU A 235 6.62 3.58 5.12
C LEU A 235 8.10 3.23 4.85
N PRO A 236 9.01 3.19 5.86
CA PRO A 236 10.39 2.73 5.64
C PRO A 236 10.50 1.30 5.09
N ARG A 237 9.48 0.45 5.21
CA ARG A 237 9.44 -0.87 4.55
C ARG A 237 9.55 -0.78 3.03
N THR A 238 9.21 0.37 2.42
CA THR A 238 9.48 0.60 0.99
C THR A 238 10.95 0.44 0.62
N ARG A 239 11.88 0.69 1.56
CA ARG A 239 13.32 0.59 1.30
C ARG A 239 13.76 -0.85 1.04
N THR A 240 13.17 -1.83 1.71
CA THR A 240 13.49 -3.25 1.47
C THR A 240 12.98 -3.68 0.09
N HIS A 241 11.79 -3.24 -0.30
CA HIS A 241 11.25 -3.49 -1.64
C HIS A 241 12.08 -2.83 -2.73
N VAL A 242 12.54 -1.58 -2.53
CA VAL A 242 13.49 -0.92 -3.45
C VAL A 242 14.76 -1.76 -3.64
N ALA A 243 15.35 -2.24 -2.55
CA ALA A 243 16.57 -3.05 -2.61
C ALA A 243 16.34 -4.38 -3.35
N ALA A 244 15.22 -5.06 -3.07
CA ALA A 244 14.85 -6.31 -3.75
C ALA A 244 14.60 -6.12 -5.25
N ILE A 245 13.81 -5.11 -5.64
CA ILE A 245 13.55 -4.74 -7.04
C ILE A 245 14.86 -4.50 -7.79
N LEU A 246 15.81 -3.80 -7.18
CA LEU A 246 17.08 -3.45 -7.82
C LEU A 246 18.11 -4.59 -7.83
N SER A 247 17.85 -5.69 -7.12
CA SER A 247 18.75 -6.85 -7.12
C SER A 247 18.64 -7.70 -8.39
N GLY A 248 17.56 -7.53 -9.16
CA GLY A 248 17.32 -8.18 -10.44
C GLY A 248 16.99 -9.68 -10.34
N ALA A 249 16.83 -10.32 -11.50
CA ALA A 249 16.44 -11.75 -11.56
C ALA A 249 17.60 -12.71 -11.29
N ALA A 250 18.84 -12.27 -11.51
CA ALA A 250 20.02 -13.15 -11.49
C ALA A 250 20.14 -13.96 -10.19
N ASN A 251 19.93 -13.34 -9.03
CA ASN A 251 20.04 -14.04 -7.74
C ASN A 251 18.92 -15.07 -7.48
N LEU A 252 17.78 -14.96 -8.17
CA LEU A 252 16.67 -15.90 -8.08
C LEU A 252 16.86 -17.07 -9.04
N MET A 253 17.38 -16.78 -10.24
CA MET A 253 17.47 -17.74 -11.34
C MET A 253 18.80 -18.49 -11.40
N ASP A 254 19.80 -18.09 -10.61
CA ASP A 254 21.11 -18.77 -10.53
C ASP A 254 21.01 -20.14 -9.85
N MET A 255 20.13 -20.29 -8.85
CA MET A 255 19.87 -21.58 -8.21
C MET A 255 19.07 -22.48 -9.16
N LYS A 256 19.67 -23.58 -9.59
CA LYS A 256 19.00 -24.57 -10.43
C LYS A 256 17.95 -25.32 -9.62
N GLU A 257 16.95 -25.85 -10.31
CA GLU A 257 15.88 -26.65 -9.69
C GLU A 257 16.43 -27.82 -8.84
N GLU A 258 17.48 -28.50 -9.32
CA GLU A 258 18.14 -29.60 -8.59
C GLU A 258 18.76 -29.17 -7.25
N ASP A 259 19.18 -27.90 -7.14
CA ASP A 259 19.82 -27.35 -5.94
C ASP A 259 18.81 -26.95 -4.85
N PHE A 260 17.50 -26.97 -5.13
CA PHE A 260 16.46 -26.74 -4.12
C PHE A 260 16.35 -27.87 -3.09
N GLY A 261 17.04 -29.00 -3.32
CA GLY A 261 17.08 -30.10 -2.37
C GLY A 261 15.70 -30.68 -2.12
N LEU A 262 15.17 -31.43 -3.10
CA LEU A 262 13.98 -32.26 -2.91
C LEU A 262 14.34 -33.49 -2.04
N ALA A 263 14.75 -33.24 -0.79
CA ALA A 263 14.90 -34.27 0.22
C ALA A 263 13.51 -34.68 0.67
N TYR A 264 12.96 -35.70 0.00
CA TYR A 264 12.01 -36.61 0.62
C TYR A 264 12.77 -37.62 1.47
#